data_AF-A0A9W6I574-F1
#
_entry.id   AF-A0A9W6I574-F1
#
_cell.length_a   1.000
_cell.length_b   1.000
_cell.length_c   1.000
_cell.angle_alpha   90.00
_cell.angle_beta   90.00
_cell.angle_gamma   90.00
#
_symmetry.space_group_name_H-M   'P 1'
#
loop_
_entity.id
_entity.type
_entity.pdbx_description
1 polymer ?
#
loop_
_entity_poly.entity_id
_entity_poly.type
_entity_poly.pdbx_seq_one_letter_code
_entity_poly.pdbx_strand_id
1 'polypeptide(L)'
;MLGNAPEWPLDSPMTRSASSGPSTLARVLTGPPGRLLIPSAAFAGLLLTYGDSVPGSYFMTQIVGALLALGVAVVWGPRFVVGLLRADGRPGLRRHWARWAAVPLVGATVFGLLWFDVPSSARFALSKASMEQIAQRIAAGKEPASERRWAGLYQVSSIERSDDGVIFYLEDAGFLDRYGFIWSPKARVYQDLETAYKHIEGPWYEWREWF
;
A
#
# COMPACT_ATOMS: atom_id res chain seq x y z
N MET A 1 -15.98 -52.75 -80.18
CA MET A 1 -17.11 -52.16 -79.46
C MET A 1 -16.65 -51.85 -78.06
N LEU A 2 -16.68 -50.57 -77.72
CA LEU A 2 -16.23 -49.96 -76.46
C LEU A 2 -17.26 -50.21 -75.36
N GLY A 3 -16.80 -50.54 -74.14
CA GLY A 3 -17.64 -50.62 -72.94
C GLY A 3 -16.88 -50.03 -71.76
N ASN A 4 -17.05 -48.73 -71.55
CA ASN A 4 -16.43 -47.95 -70.47
C ASN A 4 -16.97 -48.40 -69.10
N ALA A 5 -16.05 -48.70 -68.18
CA ALA A 5 -16.35 -48.78 -66.74
C ALA A 5 -16.28 -47.36 -66.12
N PRO A 6 -17.05 -47.08 -65.06
CA PRO A 6 -17.19 -45.73 -64.52
C PRO A 6 -16.12 -45.42 -63.46
N GLU A 7 -15.28 -44.42 -63.74
CA GLU A 7 -14.41 -43.81 -62.73
C GLU A 7 -15.19 -42.73 -61.97
N TRP A 8 -15.53 -43.01 -60.71
CA TRP A 8 -16.02 -42.01 -59.76
C TRP A 8 -14.82 -41.40 -59.01
N PRO A 9 -14.64 -40.07 -59.02
CA PRO A 9 -13.71 -39.42 -58.10
C PRO A 9 -14.38 -39.34 -56.71
N LEU A 10 -13.86 -40.10 -55.74
CA LEU A 10 -14.19 -39.96 -54.32
C LEU A 10 -13.45 -38.74 -53.74
N ASP A 11 -13.77 -37.54 -54.21
CA ASP A 11 -13.33 -36.29 -53.59
C ASP A 11 -14.44 -35.75 -52.69
N SER A 12 -14.57 -36.38 -51.52
CA SER A 12 -15.31 -35.82 -50.38
C SER A 12 -14.31 -35.25 -49.35
N PRO A 13 -14.70 -34.17 -48.68
CA PRO A 13 -13.80 -33.10 -48.32
C PRO A 13 -12.84 -33.51 -47.21
N MET A 14 -11.54 -33.25 -47.40
CA MET A 14 -10.62 -33.08 -46.28
C MET A 14 -11.09 -31.88 -45.46
N THR A 15 -11.97 -32.16 -44.51
CA THR A 15 -12.26 -31.29 -43.38
C THR A 15 -10.96 -31.13 -42.61
N ARG A 16 -10.19 -30.10 -42.99
CA ARG A 16 -9.08 -29.61 -42.19
C ARG A 16 -9.66 -29.26 -40.83
N SER A 17 -9.46 -30.14 -39.86
CA SER A 17 -9.70 -29.85 -38.46
C SER A 17 -8.93 -28.56 -38.15
N ALA A 18 -9.65 -27.46 -38.01
CA ALA A 18 -9.09 -26.23 -37.50
C ALA A 18 -8.69 -26.54 -36.06
N SER A 19 -7.41 -26.85 -35.87
CA SER A 19 -6.82 -26.91 -34.54
C SER A 19 -7.03 -25.54 -33.92
N SER A 20 -8.04 -25.42 -33.07
CA SER A 20 -8.26 -24.26 -32.23
C SER A 20 -7.10 -24.20 -31.26
N GLY A 21 -6.00 -23.56 -31.71
CA GLY A 21 -4.88 -23.24 -30.84
C GLY A 21 -5.41 -22.57 -29.57
N PRO A 22 -4.79 -22.81 -28.41
CA PRO A 22 -5.31 -22.33 -27.14
C PRO A 22 -5.61 -20.83 -27.26
N SER A 23 -6.87 -20.49 -26.98
CA SER A 23 -7.42 -19.15 -27.15
C SER A 23 -6.47 -18.11 -26.53
N THR A 24 -6.38 -16.93 -27.12
CA THR A 24 -5.51 -15.85 -26.63
C THR A 24 -5.71 -15.58 -25.14
N LEU A 25 -6.95 -15.75 -24.65
CA LEU A 25 -7.32 -15.71 -23.24
C LEU A 25 -6.62 -16.80 -22.40
N ALA A 26 -6.59 -18.05 -22.87
CA ALA A 26 -5.91 -19.14 -22.18
C ALA A 26 -4.40 -18.90 -22.07
N ARG A 27 -3.78 -18.25 -23.07
CA ARG A 27 -2.34 -17.94 -23.08
C ARG A 27 -1.99 -16.75 -22.16
N VAL A 28 -2.88 -15.75 -22.08
CA VAL A 28 -2.76 -14.61 -21.15
C VAL A 28 -3.01 -15.02 -19.69
N LEU A 29 -3.82 -16.05 -19.46
CA LEU A 29 -4.09 -16.60 -18.13
C LEU A 29 -3.00 -17.54 -17.62
N THR A 30 -2.25 -18.23 -18.49
CA THR A 30 -1.19 -19.17 -18.10
C THR A 30 0.24 -18.63 -18.21
N GLY A 31 0.43 -17.45 -18.81
CA GLY A 31 1.73 -16.77 -18.81
C GLY A 31 2.19 -16.40 -17.39
N PRO A 32 3.51 -16.41 -17.11
CA PRO A 32 4.04 -15.99 -15.81
C PRO A 32 3.55 -14.56 -15.48
N PRO A 33 3.35 -14.22 -14.19
CA PRO A 33 2.97 -12.87 -13.79
C PRO A 33 3.91 -11.87 -14.47
N GLY A 34 3.32 -11.02 -15.30
CA GLY A 34 4.06 -10.19 -16.24
C GLY A 34 4.94 -9.15 -15.54
N ARG A 35 5.82 -8.52 -16.31
CA ARG A 35 6.71 -7.44 -15.85
C ARG A 35 5.99 -6.27 -15.17
N LEU A 36 4.67 -6.15 -15.33
CA LEU A 36 3.86 -5.07 -14.77
C LEU A 36 3.24 -5.42 -13.41
N LEU A 37 2.95 -6.69 -13.13
CA LEU A 37 2.16 -7.04 -11.95
C LEU A 37 2.96 -6.91 -10.64
N ILE A 38 4.25 -7.24 -10.67
CA ILE A 38 5.17 -7.05 -9.54
C ILE A 38 5.38 -5.56 -9.23
N PRO A 39 5.74 -4.67 -10.18
CA PRO A 39 5.87 -3.24 -9.87
C PRO A 39 4.54 -2.61 -9.47
N SER A 40 3.39 -3.04 -10.01
CA SER A 40 2.08 -2.58 -9.52
C SER A 40 1.84 -2.98 -8.07
N ALA A 41 2.17 -4.22 -7.67
CA ALA A 41 2.08 -4.66 -6.28
C ALA A 41 3.00 -3.84 -5.36
N ALA A 42 4.24 -3.61 -5.80
CA ALA A 42 5.21 -2.80 -5.06
C ALA A 42 4.74 -1.33 -4.93
N PHE A 43 4.20 -0.75 -6.00
CA PHE A 43 3.67 0.61 -6.01
C PHE A 43 2.45 0.76 -5.11
N ALA A 44 1.52 -0.19 -5.14
CA ALA A 44 0.38 -0.23 -4.22
C ALA A 44 0.84 -0.33 -2.76
N GLY A 45 1.84 -1.18 -2.48
CA GLY A 45 2.45 -1.29 -1.17
C GLY A 45 3.09 0.01 -0.69
N LEU A 46 3.82 0.70 -1.58
CA LEU A 46 4.42 2.00 -1.32
C LEU A 46 3.37 3.05 -0.94
N LEU A 47 2.28 3.15 -1.71
CA LEU A 47 1.18 4.07 -1.41
C LEU A 47 0.54 3.78 -0.04
N LEU A 48 0.31 2.50 0.28
CA LEU A 48 -0.24 2.11 1.58
C LEU A 48 0.69 2.48 2.73
N THR A 49 1.98 2.15 2.63
CA THR A 49 2.96 2.51 3.68
C THR A 49 3.18 4.02 3.80
N TYR A 50 3.13 4.76 2.70
CA TYR A 50 3.22 6.22 2.72
C TYR A 50 1.99 6.83 3.38
N GLY A 51 0.79 6.37 3.01
CA GLY A 51 -0.47 6.82 3.59
C GLY A 51 -0.53 6.59 5.10
N ASP A 52 -0.01 5.45 5.56
CA ASP A 52 0.05 5.07 6.98
C ASP A 52 1.17 5.76 7.77
N SER A 53 2.15 6.38 7.11
CA SER A 53 3.30 6.98 7.79
C SER A 53 2.98 8.23 8.62
N VAL A 54 1.75 8.73 8.58
CA VAL A 54 1.28 9.92 9.29
C VAL A 54 0.14 9.52 10.25
N PRO A 55 0.11 10.04 11.49
CA PRO A 55 -1.02 9.87 12.40
C PRO A 55 -2.35 10.16 11.71
N GLY A 56 -3.34 9.29 11.89
CA GLY A 56 -4.66 9.41 11.23
C GLY A 56 -4.71 9.01 9.77
N SER A 57 -3.55 8.81 9.14
CA SER A 57 -3.36 8.40 7.75
C SER A 57 -3.91 9.37 6.70
N TYR A 58 -3.28 9.40 5.53
CA TYR A 58 -3.84 10.03 4.33
C TYR A 58 -4.94 9.14 3.74
N PHE A 59 -6.18 9.33 4.20
CA PHE A 59 -7.33 8.48 3.86
C PHE A 59 -7.50 8.23 2.36
N MET A 60 -7.40 9.29 1.53
CA MET A 60 -7.52 9.16 0.08
C MET A 60 -6.37 8.32 -0.52
N THR A 61 -5.15 8.49 -0.02
CA THR A 61 -4.00 7.69 -0.46
C THR A 61 -4.16 6.22 -0.07
N GLN A 62 -4.69 5.93 1.13
CA GLN A 62 -4.99 4.57 1.55
C GLN A 62 -6.06 3.91 0.67
N ILE A 63 -7.13 4.63 0.32
CA ILE A 63 -8.16 4.10 -0.61
C ILE A 63 -7.53 3.75 -1.95
N VAL A 64 -6.75 4.65 -2.55
CA VAL A 64 -6.11 4.41 -3.85
C VAL A 64 -5.15 3.23 -3.76
N GLY A 65 -4.31 3.16 -2.72
CA GLY A 65 -3.41 2.03 -2.47
C GLY A 65 -4.16 0.70 -2.31
N ALA A 66 -5.26 0.69 -1.56
CA ALA A 66 -6.08 -0.49 -1.31
C ALA A 66 -6.79 -0.98 -2.58
N LEU A 67 -7.36 -0.07 -3.39
CA LEU A 67 -7.99 -0.42 -4.66
C LEU A 67 -6.97 -1.00 -5.66
N LEU A 68 -5.75 -0.43 -5.71
CA LEU A 68 -4.67 -0.98 -6.52
C LEU A 68 -4.24 -2.37 -6.04
N ALA A 69 -4.07 -2.56 -4.73
CA ALA A 69 -3.73 -3.85 -4.14
C ALA A 69 -4.82 -4.90 -4.41
N LEU A 70 -6.10 -4.52 -4.31
CA LEU A 70 -7.24 -5.37 -4.65
C LEU A 70 -7.22 -5.76 -6.13
N GLY A 71 -6.99 -4.81 -7.03
CA GLY A 71 -6.87 -5.08 -8.47
C GLY A 71 -5.74 -6.07 -8.77
N VAL A 72 -4.58 -5.93 -8.11
CA VAL A 72 -3.47 -6.88 -8.20
C VAL A 72 -3.89 -8.26 -7.69
N ALA A 73 -4.56 -8.35 -6.54
CA ALA A 73 -5.01 -9.61 -5.96
C ALA A 73 -6.04 -10.34 -6.84
N VAL A 74 -7.02 -9.61 -7.38
CA VAL A 74 -8.06 -10.14 -8.29
C VAL A 74 -7.45 -10.68 -9.59
N VAL A 75 -6.36 -10.08 -10.06
CA VAL A 75 -5.68 -10.54 -11.28
C VAL A 75 -4.71 -11.69 -10.99
N TRP A 76 -4.01 -11.65 -9.85
CA TRP A 76 -3.02 -12.65 -9.46
C TRP A 76 -3.66 -13.95 -8.97
N GLY A 77 -4.71 -13.86 -8.15
CA GLY A 77 -5.36 -15.01 -7.50
C GLY A 77 -5.88 -16.07 -8.49
N PRO A 78 -6.75 -15.71 -9.45
CA PRO A 78 -7.24 -16.65 -10.47
C PRO A 78 -6.12 -17.24 -11.31
N ARG A 79 -5.10 -16.44 -11.66
CA ARG A 79 -3.92 -16.93 -12.40
C ARG A 79 -3.14 -17.97 -11.61
N PHE A 80 -2.95 -17.73 -10.31
CA PHE A 80 -2.26 -18.66 -9.42
C PHE A 80 -3.04 -19.96 -9.26
N VAL A 81 -4.36 -19.88 -9.05
CA VAL A 81 -5.25 -21.04 -8.94
C VAL A 81 -5.24 -21.87 -10.23
N VAL A 82 -5.38 -21.24 -11.40
CA VAL A 82 -5.32 -21.95 -12.70
C VAL A 82 -3.95 -22.61 -12.92
N GLY A 83 -2.86 -21.94 -12.55
CA GLY A 83 -1.51 -22.48 -12.62
C GLY A 83 -1.28 -23.69 -11.70
N LEU A 84 -1.93 -23.71 -10.53
CA LEU A 84 -1.86 -24.80 -9.55
C LEU A 84 -2.69 -26.02 -9.96
N LEU A 85 -3.90 -25.79 -10.51
CA LEU A 85 -4.85 -26.83 -10.90
C LEU A 85 -4.49 -27.55 -12.20
N ARG A 86 -3.77 -26.89 -13.13
CA ARG A 86 -3.34 -27.53 -14.39
C ARG A 86 -2.07 -28.37 -14.19
N ALA A 87 -2.15 -29.68 -14.49
CA ALA A 87 -1.02 -30.60 -14.42
C ALA A 87 0.17 -30.13 -15.29
N ASP A 88 -0.11 -29.58 -16.47
CA ASP A 88 0.88 -29.01 -17.41
C ASP A 88 1.45 -27.66 -16.95
N GLY A 89 0.81 -27.01 -15.97
CA GLY A 89 1.27 -25.74 -15.39
C GLY A 89 2.39 -25.93 -14.36
N ARG A 90 2.52 -27.13 -13.79
CA ARG A 90 3.49 -27.44 -12.72
C ARG A 90 4.96 -27.23 -13.11
N PRO A 91 5.43 -27.61 -14.32
CA PRO A 91 6.82 -27.35 -14.73
C PRO A 91 7.09 -25.84 -14.90
N GLY A 92 6.12 -25.09 -15.45
CA GLY A 92 6.22 -23.64 -15.63
C GLY A 92 6.20 -22.87 -14.31
N LEU A 93 5.38 -23.34 -13.36
CA LEU A 93 5.31 -22.83 -11.99
C LEU A 93 6.60 -23.13 -11.22
N ARG A 94 7.13 -24.35 -11.30
CA ARG A 94 8.42 -24.71 -10.67
C ARG A 94 9.59 -23.89 -11.25
N ARG A 95 9.60 -23.62 -12.57
CA ARG A 95 10.68 -22.84 -13.20
C ARG A 95 10.66 -21.36 -12.84
N HIS A 96 9.49 -20.81 -12.50
CA HIS A 96 9.31 -19.38 -12.18
C HIS A 96 8.72 -19.14 -10.78
N TRP A 97 8.89 -20.09 -9.86
CA TRP A 97 8.24 -20.08 -8.55
C TRP A 97 8.52 -18.79 -7.77
N ALA A 98 9.74 -18.26 -7.86
CA ALA A 98 10.13 -17.01 -7.21
C ALA A 98 9.29 -15.81 -7.69
N ARG A 99 8.93 -15.75 -8.98
CA ARG A 99 8.07 -14.67 -9.52
C ARG A 99 6.63 -14.81 -9.08
N TRP A 100 6.15 -16.04 -8.92
CA TRP A 100 4.82 -16.32 -8.40
C TRP A 100 4.71 -16.00 -6.92
N ALA A 101 5.77 -16.29 -6.14
CA ALA A 101 5.85 -15.98 -4.72
C ALA A 101 6.09 -14.48 -4.43
N ALA A 102 6.63 -13.71 -5.39
CA ALA A 102 6.95 -12.30 -5.18
C ALA A 102 5.74 -11.45 -4.74
N VAL A 103 4.58 -11.63 -5.35
CA VAL A 103 3.37 -10.85 -5.05
C VAL A 103 2.84 -11.11 -3.64
N PRO A 104 2.59 -12.36 -3.21
CA PRO A 104 2.17 -12.62 -1.84
C PRO A 104 3.27 -12.25 -0.83
N LEU A 105 4.55 -12.37 -1.19
CA LEU A 105 5.65 -11.93 -0.32
C LEU A 105 5.65 -10.41 -0.11
N VAL A 106 5.46 -9.63 -1.18
CA VAL A 106 5.31 -8.16 -1.09
C VAL A 106 4.08 -7.82 -0.27
N GLY A 107 2.93 -8.46 -0.53
CA GLY A 107 1.70 -8.24 0.24
C GLY A 107 1.88 -8.54 1.72
N ALA A 108 2.49 -9.67 2.07
CA ALA A 108 2.80 -10.05 3.45
C ALA A 108 3.79 -9.09 4.12
N THR A 109 4.79 -8.60 3.38
CA THR A 109 5.76 -7.63 3.88
C THR A 109 5.08 -6.30 4.20
N VAL A 110 4.29 -5.77 3.26
CA VAL A 110 3.52 -4.52 3.46
C VAL A 110 2.57 -4.67 4.63
N PHE A 111 1.81 -5.77 4.67
CA PHE A 111 0.90 -6.06 5.78
C PHE A 111 1.63 -6.10 7.13
N GLY A 112 2.78 -6.78 7.20
CA GLY A 112 3.61 -6.80 8.40
C GLY A 112 4.08 -5.40 8.82
N LEU A 113 4.55 -4.59 7.87
CA LEU A 113 4.99 -3.22 8.16
C LEU A 113 3.86 -2.36 8.76
N LEU A 114 2.66 -2.44 8.17
CA LEU A 114 1.48 -1.72 8.65
C LEU A 114 1.02 -2.24 10.02
N TRP A 115 1.02 -3.56 10.20
CA TRP A 115 0.58 -4.18 11.46
C TRP A 115 1.45 -3.78 12.67
N PHE A 116 2.73 -3.52 12.45
CA PHE A 116 3.67 -3.12 13.49
C PHE A 116 3.92 -1.60 13.55
N ASP A 117 3.08 -0.78 12.90
CA ASP A 117 3.23 0.68 12.87
C ASP A 117 4.64 1.13 12.47
N VAL A 118 5.32 0.37 11.60
CA VAL A 118 6.73 0.63 11.24
C VAL A 118 6.87 1.93 10.44
N PRO A 119 6.03 2.22 9.42
CA PRO A 119 6.16 3.45 8.64
C PRO A 119 5.97 4.72 9.50
N SER A 120 4.97 4.73 10.37
CA SER A 120 4.68 5.86 11.26
C SER A 120 5.79 6.06 12.29
N SER A 121 6.23 4.98 12.94
CA SER A 121 7.35 5.01 13.91
C SER A 121 8.66 5.49 13.27
N ALA A 122 8.97 5.00 12.06
CA ALA A 122 10.18 5.42 11.34
C ALA A 122 10.14 6.89 10.95
N ARG A 123 9.00 7.38 10.43
CA ARG A 123 8.84 8.80 10.07
C ARG A 123 8.95 9.72 11.28
N PHE A 124 8.39 9.30 12.41
CA PHE A 124 8.50 10.02 13.67
C PHE A 124 9.95 10.06 14.16
N ALA A 125 10.63 8.91 14.23
CA ALA A 125 12.02 8.84 14.68
C ALA A 125 12.96 9.74 13.85
N LEU A 126 12.76 9.79 12.53
CA LEU A 126 13.52 10.67 11.63
C LEU A 126 13.22 12.16 11.84
N SER A 127 12.00 12.50 12.29
CA SER A 127 11.55 13.88 12.48
C SER A 127 11.78 14.41 13.89
N LYS A 128 11.88 13.52 14.88
CA LYS A 128 11.91 13.82 16.31
C LYS A 128 12.91 14.91 16.68
N ALA A 129 14.16 14.79 16.25
CA ALA A 129 15.20 15.75 16.62
C ALA A 129 14.87 17.17 16.12
N SER A 130 14.36 17.29 14.89
CA SER A 130 13.95 18.59 14.35
C SER A 130 12.73 19.15 15.07
N MET A 131 11.73 18.30 15.34
CA MET A 131 10.52 18.72 16.06
C MET A 131 10.83 19.14 17.49
N GLU A 132 11.73 18.42 18.17
CA GLU A 132 12.13 18.71 19.56
C GLU A 132 12.88 20.05 19.66
N GLN A 133 13.76 20.35 18.71
CA GLN A 133 14.41 21.65 18.65
C GLN A 133 13.40 22.80 18.48
N ILE A 134 12.40 22.62 17.62
CA ILE A 134 11.32 23.60 17.44
C ILE A 134 10.52 23.77 18.73
N ALA A 135 10.10 22.65 19.35
CA ALA A 135 9.36 22.66 20.60
C ALA A 135 10.11 23.40 21.72
N GLN A 136 11.40 23.10 21.89
CA GLN A 136 12.23 23.74 22.90
C GLN A 136 12.39 25.25 22.67
N ARG A 137 12.55 25.70 21.42
CA ARG A 137 12.65 27.14 21.10
C ARG A 137 11.34 27.88 21.39
N ILE A 138 10.21 27.29 21.03
CA ILE A 138 8.88 27.87 21.30
C ILE A 138 8.59 27.90 22.80
N ALA A 139 8.87 26.81 23.51
CA ALA A 139 8.71 26.73 24.96
C ALA A 139 9.60 27.74 25.70
N ALA A 140 10.81 27.99 25.21
CA ALA A 140 11.71 29.01 25.75
C ALA A 140 11.35 30.45 25.36
N GLY A 141 10.31 30.67 24.53
CA GLY A 141 9.94 31.99 24.01
C GLY A 141 10.95 32.58 23.01
N LYS A 142 11.82 31.75 22.44
CA LYS A 142 12.85 32.15 21.46
C LYS A 142 12.34 32.15 20.02
N GLU A 143 11.23 31.50 19.78
CA GLU A 143 10.56 31.39 18.47
C GLU A 143 9.06 31.50 18.71
N PRO A 144 8.31 32.29 17.91
CA PRO A 144 6.86 32.36 18.05
C PRO A 144 6.19 31.05 17.62
N ALA A 145 5.02 30.80 18.19
CA ALA A 145 4.04 29.89 17.60
C ALA A 145 3.80 30.31 16.13
N SER A 146 3.72 29.33 15.23
CA SER A 146 3.68 29.61 13.78
C SER A 146 2.65 28.72 13.10
N GLU A 147 2.03 29.27 12.07
CA GLU A 147 1.15 28.55 11.17
C GLU A 147 1.97 27.97 10.00
N ARG A 148 1.50 26.84 9.46
CA ARG A 148 1.93 26.21 8.20
C ARG A 148 3.45 26.17 8.00
N ARG A 149 4.09 25.13 8.50
CA ARG A 149 5.52 24.90 8.28
C ARG A 149 5.87 23.42 8.26
N TRP A 150 7.10 23.12 7.86
CA TRP A 150 7.67 21.80 8.03
C TRP A 150 8.32 21.65 9.41
N ALA A 151 8.05 20.54 10.06
CA ALA A 151 8.70 20.09 11.29
C ALA A 151 9.23 18.66 11.06
N GLY A 152 10.49 18.56 10.62
CA GLY A 152 11.05 17.31 10.10
C GLY A 152 10.34 16.87 8.81
N LEU A 153 9.84 15.63 8.78
CA LEU A 153 9.07 15.07 7.67
C LEU A 153 7.57 15.34 7.77
N TYR A 154 7.12 16.14 8.74
CA TYR A 154 5.71 16.47 8.91
C TYR A 154 5.43 17.89 8.44
N GLN A 155 4.36 18.06 7.67
CA GLN A 155 3.78 19.35 7.39
C GLN A 155 2.78 19.65 8.51
N VAL A 156 3.03 20.71 9.26
CA VAL A 156 2.19 21.13 10.37
C VAL A 156 1.34 22.32 9.94
N SER A 157 0.04 22.26 10.21
CA SER A 157 -0.92 23.32 9.92
C SER A 157 -0.80 24.47 10.92
N SER A 158 -0.55 24.15 12.20
CA SER A 158 -0.22 25.12 13.24
C SER A 158 0.66 24.49 14.33
N ILE A 159 1.37 25.35 15.05
CA ILE A 159 2.08 24.99 16.27
C ILE A 159 1.62 25.93 17.38
N GLU A 160 1.15 25.37 18.48
CA GLU A 160 0.66 26.13 19.62
C GLU A 160 1.51 25.87 20.86
N ARG A 161 1.67 26.92 21.67
CA ARG A 161 2.29 26.82 22.98
C ARG A 161 1.21 26.59 24.03
N SER A 162 1.38 25.56 24.83
CA SER A 162 0.55 25.25 25.99
C SER A 162 1.37 25.38 27.28
N ASP A 163 0.69 25.44 28.43
CA ASP A 163 1.33 25.50 29.75
C ASP A 163 2.19 24.25 30.06
N ASP A 164 1.81 23.12 29.45
CA ASP A 164 2.43 21.82 29.63
C ASP A 164 3.39 21.44 28.49
N GLY A 165 3.48 22.23 27.42
CA GLY A 165 4.31 21.85 26.28
C GLY A 165 4.05 22.62 24.98
N VAL A 166 4.36 21.98 23.87
CA VAL A 166 4.12 22.49 22.51
C VAL A 166 3.31 21.47 21.72
N ILE A 167 2.23 21.93 21.12
CA ILE A 167 1.30 21.12 20.34
C ILE A 167 1.55 21.39 18.86
N PHE A 168 1.73 20.32 18.09
CA PHE A 168 1.89 20.34 16.64
C PHE A 168 0.61 19.78 16.02
N TYR A 169 -0.08 20.58 15.22
CA TYR A 169 -1.24 20.16 14.43
C TYR A 169 -0.75 19.73 13.06
N LEU A 170 -1.09 18.52 12.63
CA LEU A 170 -0.68 18.03 11.31
C LEU A 170 -1.63 18.52 10.23
N GLU A 171 -1.09 18.80 9.05
CA GLU A 171 -1.89 19.09 7.85
C GLU A 171 -2.32 17.78 7.17
N ASP A 172 -3.58 17.74 6.73
CA ASP A 172 -4.20 16.62 5.99
C ASP A 172 -4.12 15.25 6.69
N ALA A 173 -3.99 15.24 8.01
CA ALA A 173 -3.94 14.03 8.82
C ALA A 173 -5.36 13.64 9.26
N GLY A 174 -5.83 12.45 8.87
CA GLY A 174 -7.20 12.01 9.14
C GLY A 174 -8.19 12.33 8.02
N PHE A 175 -9.45 11.88 8.18
CA PHE A 175 -10.56 12.22 7.28
C PHE A 175 -11.50 13.27 7.87
N LEU A 176 -11.88 13.09 9.13
CA LEU A 176 -12.71 14.03 9.90
C LEU A 176 -11.97 14.50 11.15
N ASP A 177 -11.33 13.58 11.87
CA ASP A 177 -10.59 13.87 13.09
C ASP A 177 -9.34 14.71 12.82
N ARG A 178 -8.90 15.46 13.84
CA ARG A 178 -7.60 16.14 13.82
C ARG A 178 -6.57 15.28 14.52
N TYR A 179 -5.37 15.28 13.97
CA TYR A 179 -4.23 14.54 14.52
C TYR A 179 -3.04 15.45 14.72
N GLY A 180 -2.19 15.06 15.66
CA GLY A 180 -0.95 15.76 15.88
C GLY A 180 -0.03 15.12 16.89
N PHE A 181 0.99 15.89 17.24
CA PHE A 181 1.96 15.52 18.26
C PHE A 181 1.97 16.57 19.36
N ILE A 182 2.26 16.15 20.58
CA ILE A 182 2.54 17.04 21.69
C ILE A 182 3.90 16.69 22.28
N TRP A 183 4.73 17.72 22.46
CA TRP A 183 5.95 17.64 23.25
C TRP A 183 5.66 18.21 24.63
N SER A 184 5.57 17.36 25.65
CA SER A 184 5.33 17.73 27.04
C SER A 184 6.39 17.12 27.96
N PRO A 185 7.35 17.91 28.47
CA PRO A 185 8.36 17.41 29.41
C PRO A 185 7.78 17.15 30.81
N LYS A 186 6.59 17.66 31.11
CA LYS A 186 5.93 17.50 32.42
C LYS A 186 4.97 16.30 32.48
N ALA A 187 4.80 15.57 31.37
CA ALA A 187 3.90 14.42 31.22
C ALA A 187 2.43 14.69 31.63
N ARG A 188 2.02 15.96 31.66
CA ARG A 188 0.63 16.35 31.91
C ARG A 188 -0.04 16.55 30.58
N VAL A 189 -0.88 15.58 30.24
CA VAL A 189 -1.74 15.68 29.08
C VAL A 189 -3.15 15.53 29.59
N TYR A 190 -3.96 16.58 29.45
CA TYR A 190 -5.34 16.58 29.91
C TYR A 190 -6.11 15.55 29.09
N GLN A 191 -6.65 14.52 29.74
CA GLN A 191 -7.63 13.65 29.09
C GLN A 191 -8.97 14.39 29.13
N ASP A 192 -9.41 14.88 27.98
CA ASP A 192 -10.81 15.24 27.78
C ASP A 192 -11.55 14.05 27.12
N LEU A 193 -12.87 14.16 26.96
CA LEU A 193 -13.69 13.10 26.36
C LEU A 193 -13.58 13.03 24.83
N GLU A 194 -13.06 14.09 24.19
CA GLU A 194 -13.02 14.33 22.75
C GLU A 194 -11.62 14.10 22.16
N THR A 195 -10.59 13.97 23.01
CA THR A 195 -9.17 13.94 22.65
C THR A 195 -8.49 12.73 23.29
N ALA A 196 -8.07 11.80 22.45
CA ALA A 196 -7.30 10.64 22.85
C ALA A 196 -5.79 10.93 22.72
N TYR A 197 -5.01 10.50 23.72
CA TYR A 197 -3.56 10.63 23.73
C TYR A 197 -2.88 9.27 23.81
N LYS A 198 -1.88 9.04 22.95
CA LYS A 198 -1.04 7.84 22.92
C LYS A 198 0.40 8.25 23.19
N HIS A 199 1.00 7.75 24.26
CA HIS A 199 2.42 7.98 24.52
C HIS A 199 3.27 7.27 23.46
N ILE A 200 4.28 7.97 22.93
CA ILE A 200 5.20 7.42 21.93
C ILE A 200 6.52 7.09 22.63
N GLU A 201 7.26 8.11 23.06
CA GLU A 201 8.52 7.97 23.78
C GLU A 201 8.96 9.29 24.42
N GLY A 202 9.63 9.21 25.57
CA GLY A 202 10.13 10.40 26.27
C GLY A 202 9.01 11.44 26.49
N PRO A 203 9.21 12.72 26.12
CA PRO A 203 8.21 13.78 26.26
C PRO A 203 7.15 13.80 25.14
N TRP A 204 7.12 12.80 24.25
CA TRP A 204 6.28 12.82 23.06
C TRP A 204 5.03 11.97 23.18
N TYR A 205 3.90 12.56 22.79
CA TYR A 205 2.63 11.88 22.65
C TYR A 205 2.01 12.22 21.30
N GLU A 206 1.31 11.25 20.73
CA GLU A 206 0.36 11.44 19.64
C GLU A 206 -0.99 11.82 20.24
N TRP A 207 -1.72 12.71 19.58
CA TRP A 207 -3.08 13.05 19.96
C TRP A 207 -4.03 12.98 18.76
N ARG A 208 -5.28 12.67 19.07
CA ARG A 208 -6.40 12.63 18.13
C ARG A 208 -7.62 13.27 18.77
N GLU A 209 -8.22 14.23 18.08
CA GLU A 209 -9.46 14.90 18.48
C GLU A 209 -10.58 14.54 17.51
N TRP A 210 -11.69 14.04 18.04
CA TRP A 210 -12.90 13.75 17.27
C TRP A 210 -13.69 15.05 17.03
N PHE A 211 -14.38 15.14 15.89
CA PHE A 211 -15.36 16.21 15.63
C PHE A 211 -16.77 15.84 16.10
#